data_AF-S3ZNC9-F1
#
_entry.id   AF-S3ZNC9-F1
#
_cell.length_a   1.000
_cell.length_b   1.000
_cell.length_c   1.000
_cell.angle_alpha   90.00
_cell.angle_beta   90.00
_cell.angle_gamma   90.00
#
_symmetry.space_group_name_H-M   'P 1'
#
loop_
_entity.id
_entity.type
_entity.pdbx_description
1 polymer ?
#
loop_
_entity_poly.entity_id
_entity_poly.type
_entity_poly.pdbx_seq_one_letter_code
_entity_poly.pdbx_strand_id
1 'polypeptide(L)'
;MPDLVWYAAYGSNTLLGRLMHYIAGGRPPGAARGCPGCRDRRPPRASVPLELQGLVYFATESALWSGGRAFYDPEARGRVYTRAHLVTAEQFGDIAAQEMYGEPGAVPDLGPALRHGRARIGDGRYETLVCPGTLDGLPVLTFTAPWAWEDVDLNAPSGGYLRQLATGLLETAAWDEAAVSAYLAACPGAAGTWTAERVAGLLRG
;
A
#
# COMPACT_ATOMS: atom_id res chain seq x y z
N MET A 1 0.50 23.27 -3.82
CA MET A 1 0.30 21.83 -3.55
C MET A 1 -1.00 21.70 -2.78
N PRO A 2 -1.77 20.61 -2.96
CA PRO A 2 -2.98 20.39 -2.17
C PRO A 2 -2.62 20.21 -0.68
N ASP A 3 -3.43 20.74 0.23
CA ASP A 3 -3.19 20.59 1.68
C ASP A 3 -3.50 19.17 2.15
N LEU A 4 -4.51 18.55 1.55
CA LEU A 4 -4.97 17.19 1.82
C LEU A 4 -4.90 16.33 0.57
N VAL A 5 -4.58 15.06 0.77
CA VAL A 5 -4.53 14.04 -0.28
C VAL A 5 -5.13 12.74 0.26
N TRP A 6 -5.67 11.92 -0.65
CA TRP A 6 -6.05 10.55 -0.33
C TRP A 6 -4.87 9.62 -0.58
N TYR A 7 -4.30 9.05 0.47
CA TYR A 7 -3.31 7.99 0.33
C TYR A 7 -3.99 6.65 0.09
N ALA A 8 -3.93 6.11 -1.13
CA ALA A 8 -4.44 4.78 -1.46
C ALA A 8 -3.43 3.69 -1.09
N ALA A 9 -3.66 3.05 0.06
CA ALA A 9 -2.88 1.90 0.50
C ALA A 9 -3.42 0.62 -0.16
N TYR A 10 -2.53 -0.12 -0.84
CA TYR A 10 -2.82 -1.43 -1.44
C TYR A 10 -2.07 -2.59 -0.75
N GLY A 11 -1.09 -2.27 0.10
CA GLY A 11 -0.26 -3.22 0.86
C GLY A 11 -0.64 -3.28 2.34
N SER A 12 0.35 -3.44 3.23
CA SER A 12 0.12 -3.61 4.67
C SER A 12 -0.52 -2.41 5.37
N ASN A 13 -0.44 -1.22 4.77
CA ASN A 13 -1.06 0.00 5.28
C ASN A 13 -2.58 0.04 5.07
N THR A 14 -3.18 -0.94 4.37
CA THR A 14 -4.64 -1.16 4.38
C THR A 14 -5.17 -1.42 5.78
N LEU A 15 -4.36 -2.02 6.67
CA LEU A 15 -4.69 -2.14 8.08
C LEU A 15 -4.40 -0.81 8.79
N LEU A 16 -5.44 -0.17 9.33
CA LEU A 16 -5.29 1.14 9.97
C LEU A 16 -4.31 1.09 11.15
N GLY A 17 -4.35 0.03 11.97
CA GLY A 17 -3.41 -0.16 13.07
C GLY A 17 -1.95 -0.17 12.61
N ARG A 18 -1.67 -0.68 11.41
CA ARG A 18 -0.32 -0.66 10.83
C ARG A 18 0.07 0.74 10.36
N LEU A 19 -0.83 1.41 9.63
CA LEU A 19 -0.60 2.78 9.17
C LEU A 19 -0.32 3.73 10.34
N MET A 20 -1.01 3.55 11.47
CA MET A 20 -0.83 4.38 12.65
C MET A 20 0.59 4.33 13.22
N HIS A 21 1.38 3.27 13.00
CA HIS A 21 2.80 3.27 13.38
C HIS A 21 3.65 4.22 12.52
N TYR A 22 3.34 4.37 11.23
CA TYR A 22 4.02 5.35 10.36
C TYR A 22 3.60 6.79 10.69
N ILE A 23 2.38 6.98 11.21
CA ILE A 23 1.85 8.30 11.58
C ILE A 23 2.28 8.72 12.98
N ALA A 24 1.91 7.94 14.01
CA ALA A 24 2.19 8.28 15.40
C ALA A 24 3.63 7.95 15.83
N GLY A 25 4.32 7.10 15.05
CA GLY A 25 5.58 6.50 15.42
C GLY A 25 5.41 5.24 16.27
N GLY A 26 6.54 4.62 16.62
CA GLY A 26 6.58 3.41 17.45
C GLY A 26 7.00 2.18 16.66
N ARG A 27 6.87 1.00 17.26
CA ARG A 27 7.39 -0.24 16.69
C ARG A 27 6.24 -1.21 16.40
N PRO A 28 5.95 -1.52 15.13
CA PRO A 28 4.99 -2.56 14.79
C PRO A 28 5.40 -3.91 15.40
N PRO A 29 4.45 -4.77 15.79
CA PRO A 29 4.75 -6.13 16.22
C PRO A 29 5.63 -6.87 15.20
N GLY A 30 6.69 -7.52 15.66
CA GLY A 30 7.63 -8.25 14.80
C GLY A 30 8.60 -7.39 13.99
N ALA A 31 8.49 -6.05 14.02
CA ALA A 31 9.43 -5.20 13.29
C ALA A 31 10.80 -5.14 13.95
N ALA A 32 11.88 -5.20 13.15
CA ALA A 32 13.25 -5.00 13.64
C ALA A 32 13.51 -3.53 14.02
N ARG A 33 12.97 -2.59 13.23
CA ARG A 33 13.12 -1.13 13.42
C ARG A 33 11.77 -0.50 13.75
N GLY A 34 11.80 0.56 14.56
CA GLY A 34 10.63 1.42 14.79
C GLY A 34 10.44 2.45 13.68
N CYS A 35 9.22 2.90 13.51
CA CYS A 35 8.83 4.05 12.69
C CYS A 35 9.07 5.34 13.50
N PRO A 36 9.81 6.33 12.95
CA PRO A 36 9.95 7.65 13.57
C PRO A 36 8.61 8.37 13.79
N GLY A 37 7.63 8.10 12.94
CA GLY A 37 6.35 8.81 12.91
C GLY A 37 6.39 10.06 12.04
N CYS A 38 5.22 10.54 11.65
CA CYS A 38 5.07 11.80 10.93
C CYS A 38 5.30 12.99 11.88
N ARG A 39 5.55 14.16 11.29
CA ARG A 39 5.57 15.45 12.01
C ARG A 39 4.18 15.78 12.58
N ASP A 40 3.14 15.63 11.77
CA ASP A 40 1.76 15.59 12.22
C ASP A 40 1.33 14.14 12.55
N ARG A 41 1.18 13.86 13.84
CA ARG A 41 0.86 12.53 14.36
C ARG A 41 -0.63 12.25 14.52
N ARG A 42 -1.50 13.16 14.09
CA ARG A 42 -2.96 12.95 14.15
C ARG A 42 -3.38 11.82 13.19
N PRO A 43 -4.37 11.00 13.56
CA PRO A 43 -4.86 9.94 12.66
C PRO A 43 -5.38 10.52 11.34
N PRO A 44 -5.51 9.68 10.28
CA PRO A 44 -6.17 10.10 9.05
C PRO A 44 -7.56 10.67 9.34
N ARG A 45 -7.93 11.76 8.66
CA ARG A 45 -9.22 12.44 8.86
C ARG A 45 -10.41 11.56 8.47
N ALA A 46 -10.18 10.67 7.52
CA ALA A 46 -11.14 9.67 7.06
C ALA A 46 -10.37 8.47 6.50
N SER A 47 -11.02 7.32 6.44
CA SER A 47 -10.48 6.13 5.77
C SER A 47 -11.63 5.37 5.11
N VAL A 48 -11.56 5.19 3.80
CA VAL A 48 -12.66 4.63 3.00
C VAL A 48 -12.15 3.54 2.07
N PRO A 49 -12.98 2.53 1.74
CA PRO A 49 -12.66 1.59 0.67
C PRO A 49 -12.55 2.32 -0.67
N LEU A 50 -11.63 1.88 -1.53
CA LEU A 50 -11.48 2.41 -2.88
C LEU A 50 -11.00 1.31 -3.83
N GLU A 51 -11.64 1.20 -5.00
CA GLU A 51 -11.15 0.36 -6.10
C GLU A 51 -10.42 1.23 -7.12
N LEU A 52 -9.23 0.79 -7.53
CA LEU A 52 -8.43 1.41 -8.59
C LEU A 52 -8.32 0.48 -9.80
N GLN A 53 -8.15 1.06 -10.99
CA GLN A 53 -7.64 0.30 -12.15
C GLN A 53 -6.19 -0.11 -11.90
N GLY A 54 -5.77 -1.23 -12.51
CA GLY A 54 -4.43 -1.78 -12.33
C GLY A 54 -4.42 -3.17 -11.72
N LEU A 55 -3.25 -3.54 -11.19
CA LEU A 55 -3.00 -4.86 -10.62
C LEU A 55 -2.06 -4.74 -9.41
N VAL A 56 -2.35 -5.49 -8.35
CA VAL A 56 -1.36 -5.76 -7.28
C VAL A 56 -0.61 -7.05 -7.59
N TYR A 57 0.70 -7.01 -7.44
CA TYR A 57 1.57 -8.17 -7.60
C TYR A 57 2.57 -8.26 -6.45
N PHE A 58 3.06 -9.46 -6.18
CA PHE A 58 4.04 -9.73 -5.15
C PHE A 58 5.39 -10.09 -5.78
N ALA A 59 6.42 -9.33 -5.41
CA ALA A 59 7.76 -9.49 -5.94
C ALA A 59 8.79 -9.13 -4.87
N THR A 60 10.06 -9.41 -5.17
CA THR A 60 11.22 -9.17 -4.28
C THR A 60 11.10 -9.85 -2.91
N GLU A 61 12.13 -9.76 -2.07
CA GLU A 61 12.10 -10.35 -0.73
C GLU A 61 11.93 -9.28 0.34
N SER A 62 10.94 -9.47 1.22
CA SER A 62 10.70 -8.62 2.38
C SER A 62 11.40 -9.17 3.61
N ALA A 63 12.48 -8.51 4.06
CA ALA A 63 13.14 -8.89 5.31
C ALA A 63 12.23 -8.88 6.56
N LEU A 64 11.14 -8.09 6.52
CA LEU A 64 10.16 -8.04 7.61
C LEU A 64 9.15 -9.18 7.57
N TRP A 65 8.81 -9.65 6.37
CA TRP A 65 7.69 -10.55 6.16
C TRP A 65 8.12 -11.95 5.71
N SER A 66 9.40 -12.15 5.37
CA SER A 66 9.95 -13.40 4.85
C SER A 66 9.14 -13.95 3.67
N GLY A 67 9.07 -13.14 2.61
CA GLY A 67 8.37 -13.43 1.36
C GLY A 67 8.17 -12.19 0.48
N GLY A 68 7.43 -12.36 -0.61
CA GLY A 68 7.02 -11.33 -1.56
C GLY A 68 6.30 -10.15 -0.90
N ARG A 69 6.64 -8.94 -1.33
CA ARG A 69 5.97 -7.69 -0.92
C ARG A 69 5.14 -7.12 -2.06
N ALA A 70 4.05 -6.44 -1.71
CA ALA A 70 3.08 -5.96 -2.67
C ALA A 70 3.59 -4.72 -3.42
N PHE A 71 3.44 -4.72 -4.73
CA PHE A 71 3.60 -3.57 -5.61
C PHE A 71 2.30 -3.38 -6.41
N TYR A 72 2.19 -2.23 -7.07
CA TYR A 72 1.01 -1.81 -7.82
C TYR A 72 1.44 -1.40 -9.22
N ASP A 73 0.86 -2.05 -10.22
CA ASP A 73 1.00 -1.68 -11.62
C ASP A 73 -0.27 -0.93 -12.07
N PRO A 74 -0.21 0.40 -12.27
CA PRO A 74 -1.37 1.19 -12.69
C PRO A 74 -1.76 1.01 -14.16
N GLU A 75 -0.86 0.49 -15.00
CA GLU A 75 -1.09 0.33 -16.45
C GLU A 75 -1.66 -1.06 -16.78
N ALA A 76 -1.53 -2.02 -15.87
CA ALA A 76 -2.11 -3.34 -16.01
C ALA A 76 -3.66 -3.28 -16.04
N ARG A 77 -4.28 -4.22 -16.75
CA ARG A 77 -5.75 -4.36 -16.72
C ARG A 77 -6.16 -5.13 -15.47
N GLY A 78 -7.11 -4.59 -14.72
CA GLY A 78 -7.64 -5.30 -13.57
C GLY A 78 -8.39 -4.39 -12.63
N ARG A 79 -8.44 -4.81 -11.37
CA ARG A 79 -8.93 -3.97 -10.28
C ARG A 79 -8.08 -4.20 -9.06
N VAL A 80 -7.87 -3.14 -8.29
CA VAL A 80 -7.08 -3.17 -7.07
C VAL A 80 -7.95 -2.73 -5.91
N TYR A 81 -8.07 -3.60 -4.91
CA TYR A 81 -8.67 -3.25 -3.64
C TYR A 81 -7.70 -2.44 -2.81
N THR A 82 -8.12 -1.25 -2.43
CA THR A 82 -7.34 -0.34 -1.59
C THR A 82 -8.17 0.18 -0.42
N ARG A 83 -7.45 0.72 0.57
CA ARG A 83 -8.02 1.61 1.57
C ARG A 83 -7.42 2.99 1.38
N ALA A 84 -8.25 3.98 1.07
CA ALA A 84 -7.84 5.36 0.92
C ALA A 84 -7.90 6.07 2.28
N HIS A 85 -6.80 6.69 2.69
CA HIS A 85 -6.68 7.43 3.95
C HIS A 85 -6.53 8.92 3.67
N LEU A 86 -7.42 9.76 4.19
CA LEU A 86 -7.36 11.21 4.02
C LEU A 86 -6.32 11.79 4.98
N VAL A 87 -5.19 12.23 4.44
CA VAL A 87 -4.03 12.71 5.19
C VAL A 87 -3.58 14.07 4.66
N THR A 88 -2.75 14.79 5.43
CA THR A 88 -2.09 15.98 4.87
C THR A 88 -1.04 15.59 3.84
N ALA A 89 -0.71 16.48 2.90
CA ALA A 89 0.42 16.25 1.98
C ALA A 89 1.75 16.06 2.75
N GLU A 90 1.88 16.69 3.93
CA GLU A 90 3.00 16.48 4.84
C GLU A 90 3.06 15.04 5.35
N GLN A 91 1.95 14.53 5.89
CA GLN A 91 1.86 13.14 6.36
C GLN A 91 2.12 12.15 5.23
N PHE A 92 1.59 12.40 4.02
CA PHE A 92 1.87 11.55 2.87
C PHE A 92 3.37 11.51 2.56
N GLY A 93 4.05 12.66 2.55
CA GLY A 93 5.50 12.73 2.36
C GLY A 93 6.28 11.98 3.45
N ASP A 94 5.89 12.14 4.72
CA ASP A 94 6.53 11.46 5.85
C ASP A 94 6.31 9.94 5.82
N ILE A 95 5.13 9.48 5.40
CA ILE A 95 4.84 8.05 5.20
C ILE A 95 5.69 7.50 4.06
N ALA A 96 5.75 8.21 2.92
CA ALA A 96 6.53 7.80 1.76
C ALA A 96 8.03 7.70 2.09
N ALA A 97 8.59 8.71 2.77
CA ALA A 97 9.98 8.71 3.21
C ALA A 97 10.32 7.49 4.09
N GLN A 98 9.45 7.17 5.05
CA GLN A 98 9.64 6.01 5.93
C GLN A 98 9.55 4.68 5.18
N GLU A 99 8.65 4.54 4.21
CA GLU A 99 8.58 3.34 3.36
C GLU A 99 9.82 3.17 2.46
N MET A 100 10.48 4.28 2.12
CA MET A 100 11.73 4.33 1.38
C MET A 100 12.98 4.25 2.29
N TYR A 101 12.80 3.94 3.58
CA TYR A 101 13.86 3.86 4.60
C TYR A 101 14.57 5.19 4.89
N GLY A 102 14.00 6.30 4.46
CA GLY A 102 14.45 7.66 4.77
C GLY A 102 13.84 8.20 6.06
N GLU A 103 14.25 9.41 6.42
CA GLU A 103 13.73 10.14 7.58
C GLU A 103 12.59 11.08 7.14
N PRO A 104 11.51 11.22 7.94
CA PRO A 104 10.47 12.23 7.73
C PRO A 104 11.03 13.65 7.60
N GLY A 105 10.41 14.50 6.77
CA GLY A 105 10.79 15.93 6.70
C GLY A 105 10.50 16.61 5.35
N ALA A 106 11.06 16.12 4.25
CA ALA A 106 10.78 16.71 2.94
C ALA A 106 9.52 16.08 2.33
N VAL A 107 8.61 16.91 1.82
CA VAL A 107 7.51 16.42 0.97
C VAL A 107 8.04 16.31 -0.45
N PRO A 108 7.91 15.15 -1.13
CA PRO A 108 8.33 15.02 -2.52
C PRO A 108 7.51 15.96 -3.41
N ASP A 109 8.09 16.42 -4.52
CA ASP A 109 7.32 17.20 -5.50
C ASP A 109 6.23 16.34 -6.12
N LEU A 110 4.98 16.58 -5.70
CA LEU A 110 3.81 15.87 -6.19
C LEU A 110 3.39 16.35 -7.58
N GLY A 111 3.85 17.53 -8.01
CA GLY A 111 3.41 18.20 -9.23
C GLY A 111 3.45 17.31 -10.49
N PRO A 112 4.57 16.63 -10.78
CA PRO A 112 4.66 15.75 -11.93
C PRO A 112 3.64 14.59 -11.90
N ALA A 113 3.45 13.93 -10.74
CA ALA A 113 2.47 12.86 -10.60
C ALA A 113 1.03 13.38 -10.76
N LEU A 114 0.72 14.56 -10.20
CA LEU A 114 -0.59 15.19 -10.35
C LEU A 114 -0.90 15.59 -11.80
N ARG A 115 0.12 15.97 -12.58
CA ARG A 115 -0.06 16.38 -13.99
C ARG A 115 -0.08 15.22 -14.96
N HIS A 116 0.71 14.18 -14.72
CA HIS A 116 0.97 13.11 -15.68
C HIS A 116 0.47 11.74 -15.20
N GLY A 117 -0.14 11.68 -14.02
CA GLY A 117 -0.59 10.42 -13.39
C GLY A 117 0.53 9.61 -12.74
N ARG A 118 1.81 9.87 -13.07
CA ARG A 118 2.95 9.12 -12.54
C ARG A 118 4.23 9.95 -12.52
N ALA A 119 5.09 9.73 -11.53
CA ALA A 119 6.41 10.35 -11.46
C ALA A 119 7.40 9.51 -10.68
N ARG A 120 8.57 9.25 -11.26
CA ARG A 120 9.70 8.65 -10.54
C ARG A 120 10.40 9.75 -9.73
N ILE A 121 10.54 9.54 -8.43
CA ILE A 121 11.15 10.48 -7.48
C ILE A 121 12.51 9.99 -6.96
N GLY A 122 12.94 8.79 -7.37
CA GLY A 122 14.26 8.23 -7.10
C GLY A 122 14.46 6.84 -7.70
N ASP A 123 15.55 6.17 -7.34
CA ASP A 123 15.96 4.88 -7.91
C ASP A 123 15.50 3.64 -7.12
N GLY A 124 14.93 3.83 -5.95
CA GLY A 124 14.44 2.81 -5.04
C GLY A 124 13.13 2.14 -5.48
N ARG A 125 12.84 1.00 -4.84
CA ARG A 125 11.72 0.10 -5.21
C ARG A 125 10.33 0.67 -4.99
N TYR A 126 10.19 1.73 -4.19
CA TYR A 126 8.92 2.42 -3.96
C TYR A 126 8.98 3.89 -4.41
N GLU A 127 10.06 4.31 -5.09
CA GLU A 127 10.31 5.72 -5.41
C GLU A 127 9.60 6.17 -6.70
N THR A 128 8.38 5.67 -6.93
CA THR A 128 7.49 6.10 -8.01
C THR A 128 6.13 6.47 -7.46
N LEU A 129 5.77 7.76 -7.54
CA LEU A 129 4.45 8.27 -7.22
C LEU A 129 3.46 7.97 -8.34
N VAL A 130 2.23 7.65 -7.97
CA VAL A 130 1.11 7.45 -8.90
C VAL A 130 -0.10 8.24 -8.40
N CYS A 131 -0.77 8.93 -9.33
CA CYS A 131 -2.02 9.65 -9.13
C CYS A 131 -3.08 9.08 -10.08
N PRO A 132 -3.82 8.04 -9.68
CA PRO A 132 -4.79 7.37 -10.56
C PRO A 132 -6.06 8.21 -10.81
N GLY A 133 -6.26 9.30 -10.05
CA GLY A 133 -7.42 10.18 -10.20
C GLY A 133 -7.70 10.99 -8.95
N THR A 134 -8.98 11.35 -8.76
CA THR A 134 -9.45 12.16 -7.63
C THR A 134 -10.59 11.46 -6.90
N LEU A 135 -10.67 11.65 -5.59
CA LEU A 135 -11.77 11.23 -4.73
C LEU A 135 -12.24 12.44 -3.91
N ASP A 136 -13.53 12.75 -3.95
CA ASP A 136 -14.13 13.93 -3.30
C ASP A 136 -13.41 15.25 -3.61
N GLY A 137 -12.98 15.41 -4.88
CA GLY A 137 -12.28 16.60 -5.36
C GLY A 137 -10.81 16.71 -4.91
N LEU A 138 -10.28 15.73 -4.18
CA LEU A 138 -8.88 15.67 -3.76
C LEU A 138 -8.11 14.59 -4.53
N PRO A 139 -6.81 14.78 -4.82
CA PRO A 139 -6.04 13.78 -5.54
C PRO A 139 -5.83 12.53 -4.69
N VAL A 140 -5.95 11.38 -5.34
CA VAL A 140 -5.55 10.08 -4.81
C VAL A 140 -4.10 9.87 -5.16
N LEU A 141 -3.27 9.52 -4.19
CA LEU A 141 -1.85 9.27 -4.37
C LEU A 141 -1.46 7.93 -3.76
N THR A 142 -0.51 7.27 -4.40
CA THR A 142 0.19 6.12 -3.84
C THR A 142 1.63 6.13 -4.33
N PHE A 143 2.43 5.20 -3.83
CA PHE A 143 3.82 5.02 -4.25
C PHE A 143 4.08 3.53 -4.51
N THR A 144 4.89 3.24 -5.52
CA THR A 144 5.11 1.88 -6.01
C THR A 144 6.44 1.75 -6.75
N ALA A 145 6.66 0.61 -7.39
CA ALA A 145 7.84 0.36 -8.20
C ALA A 145 7.81 1.09 -9.55
N PRO A 146 9.00 1.36 -10.15
CA PRO A 146 9.07 1.94 -11.49
C PRO A 146 8.78 0.92 -12.61
N TRP A 147 8.82 -0.38 -12.34
CA TRP A 147 8.63 -1.44 -13.35
C TRP A 147 7.19 -1.96 -13.40
N ALA A 148 6.81 -2.55 -14.55
CA ALA A 148 5.56 -3.30 -14.68
C ALA A 148 5.66 -4.65 -13.95
N TRP A 149 4.52 -5.30 -13.70
CA TRP A 149 4.52 -6.61 -13.01
C TRP A 149 5.22 -7.72 -13.81
N GLU A 150 5.29 -7.59 -15.14
CA GLU A 150 5.93 -8.55 -16.05
C GLU A 150 7.46 -8.39 -16.11
N ASP A 151 7.99 -7.25 -15.66
CA ASP A 151 9.41 -6.89 -15.76
C ASP A 151 10.24 -7.34 -14.53
N VAL A 152 9.65 -8.13 -13.63
CA VAL A 152 10.29 -8.53 -12.37
C VAL A 152 9.92 -9.96 -11.98
N ASP A 153 10.89 -10.65 -11.37
CA ASP A 153 10.62 -11.97 -10.79
C ASP A 153 9.62 -11.87 -9.64
N LEU A 154 8.52 -12.59 -9.81
CA LEU A 154 7.47 -12.70 -8.82
C LEU A 154 7.95 -13.55 -7.64
N ASN A 155 7.49 -13.20 -6.44
CA ASN A 155 7.80 -13.91 -5.21
C ASN A 155 6.54 -14.08 -4.37
N ALA A 156 6.32 -15.27 -3.82
CA ALA A 156 5.14 -15.55 -3.03
C ALA A 156 5.19 -14.80 -1.70
N PRO A 157 4.12 -14.08 -1.31
CA PRO A 157 4.04 -13.46 0.01
C PRO A 157 3.94 -14.54 1.09
N SER A 158 4.40 -14.21 2.29
CA SER A 158 4.19 -15.08 3.45
C SER A 158 2.73 -15.04 3.93
N GLY A 159 2.31 -16.08 4.66
CA GLY A 159 0.97 -16.13 5.23
C GLY A 159 0.71 -15.00 6.23
N GLY A 160 1.71 -14.62 7.02
CA GLY A 160 1.60 -13.49 7.95
C GLY A 160 1.34 -12.16 7.22
N TYR A 161 1.98 -11.96 6.06
CA TYR A 161 1.77 -10.76 5.25
C TYR A 161 0.41 -10.78 4.54
N LEU A 162 -0.02 -11.92 3.98
CA LEU A 162 -1.35 -12.02 3.38
C LEU A 162 -2.47 -11.79 4.40
N ARG A 163 -2.32 -12.34 5.62
CA ARG A 163 -3.26 -12.09 6.72
C ARG A 163 -3.38 -10.59 7.01
N GLN A 164 -2.24 -9.89 7.07
CA GLN A 164 -2.21 -8.44 7.28
C GLN A 164 -3.00 -7.66 6.22
N LEU A 165 -2.81 -7.98 4.94
CA LEU A 165 -3.54 -7.35 3.83
C LEU A 165 -5.04 -7.70 3.89
N ALA A 166 -5.37 -8.98 4.11
CA ALA A 166 -6.74 -9.44 4.17
C ALA A 166 -7.52 -8.78 5.32
N THR A 167 -6.95 -8.74 6.54
CA THR A 167 -7.56 -8.05 7.68
C THR A 167 -7.79 -6.56 7.37
N GLY A 168 -6.80 -5.88 6.77
CA GLY A 168 -6.91 -4.46 6.44
C GLY A 168 -8.03 -4.16 5.43
N LEU A 169 -8.21 -5.03 4.43
CA LEU A 169 -9.30 -4.90 3.45
C LEU A 169 -10.66 -5.22 4.09
N LEU A 170 -10.76 -6.24 4.94
CA LEU A 170 -12.01 -6.61 5.62
C LEU A 170 -12.48 -5.55 6.63
N GLU A 171 -11.57 -4.84 7.28
CA GLU A 171 -11.91 -3.72 8.17
C GLU A 171 -12.69 -2.59 7.48
N THR A 172 -12.64 -2.51 6.14
CA THR A 172 -13.41 -1.52 5.38
C THR A 172 -14.89 -1.87 5.24
N ALA A 173 -15.27 -3.12 5.52
CA ALA A 173 -16.61 -3.69 5.32
C ALA A 173 -17.16 -3.58 3.89
N ALA A 174 -16.31 -3.27 2.90
CA ALA A 174 -16.70 -3.17 1.49
C ALA A 174 -16.74 -4.52 0.76
N TRP A 175 -15.93 -5.47 1.24
CA TRP A 175 -15.80 -6.80 0.67
C TRP A 175 -15.87 -7.85 1.78
N ASP A 176 -16.39 -9.03 1.46
CA ASP A 176 -16.45 -10.15 2.40
C ASP A 176 -15.16 -11.01 2.35
N GLU A 177 -15.06 -11.97 3.29
CA GLU A 177 -13.92 -12.89 3.40
C GLU A 177 -13.63 -13.64 2.08
N ALA A 178 -14.68 -14.08 1.39
CA ALA A 178 -14.55 -14.85 0.15
C ALA A 178 -13.97 -13.99 -0.98
N ALA A 179 -14.49 -12.77 -1.15
CA ALA A 179 -14.02 -11.83 -2.15
C ALA A 179 -12.57 -11.40 -1.89
N VAL A 180 -12.21 -11.08 -0.64
CA VAL A 180 -10.83 -10.68 -0.28
C VAL A 180 -9.85 -11.84 -0.47
N SER A 181 -10.22 -13.05 -0.05
CA SER A 181 -9.35 -14.22 -0.17
C SER A 181 -9.11 -14.62 -1.62
N ALA A 182 -10.17 -14.60 -2.44
CA ALA A 182 -10.07 -14.88 -3.86
C ALA A 182 -9.23 -13.81 -4.59
N TYR A 183 -9.43 -12.53 -4.26
CA TYR A 183 -8.65 -11.43 -4.82
C TYR A 183 -7.16 -11.59 -4.54
N LEU A 184 -6.77 -11.78 -3.27
CA LEU A 184 -5.36 -11.89 -2.89
C LEU A 184 -4.69 -13.15 -3.44
N ALA A 185 -5.41 -14.28 -3.52
CA ALA A 185 -4.90 -15.51 -4.10
C ALA A 185 -4.69 -15.40 -5.63
N ALA A 186 -5.46 -14.54 -6.31
CA ALA A 186 -5.35 -14.34 -7.75
C ALA A 186 -4.23 -13.35 -8.14
N CYS A 187 -3.73 -12.52 -7.22
CA CYS A 187 -2.64 -11.58 -7.49
C CYS A 187 -1.37 -12.32 -7.94
N PRO A 188 -0.66 -11.85 -8.99
CA PRO A 188 0.61 -12.44 -9.40
C PRO A 188 1.64 -12.48 -8.25
N GLY A 189 2.42 -13.56 -8.20
CA GLY A 189 3.30 -13.89 -7.07
C GLY A 189 2.58 -14.69 -5.98
N ALA A 190 1.32 -14.38 -5.65
CA ALA A 190 0.53 -15.23 -4.77
C ALA A 190 -0.09 -16.43 -5.51
N ALA A 191 -0.56 -16.20 -6.74
CA ALA A 191 -1.15 -17.21 -7.61
C ALA A 191 -0.24 -18.44 -7.78
N GLY A 192 -0.83 -19.63 -7.68
CA GLY A 192 -0.14 -20.92 -7.77
C GLY A 192 0.42 -21.43 -6.44
N THR A 193 0.72 -20.54 -5.48
CA THR A 193 1.15 -20.92 -4.12
C THR A 193 0.00 -20.84 -3.12
N TRP A 194 -0.80 -19.79 -3.24
CA TRP A 194 -1.96 -19.52 -2.40
C TRP A 194 -3.26 -19.84 -3.16
N THR A 195 -4.21 -20.45 -2.45
CA THR A 195 -5.60 -20.59 -2.90
C THR A 195 -6.50 -19.72 -2.03
N ALA A 196 -7.70 -19.42 -2.49
CA ALA A 196 -8.67 -18.64 -1.71
C ALA A 196 -8.95 -19.31 -0.34
N GLU A 197 -9.04 -20.63 -0.29
CA GLU A 197 -9.25 -21.39 0.95
C GLU A 197 -8.06 -21.26 1.91
N ARG A 198 -6.83 -21.32 1.39
CA ARG A 198 -5.63 -21.14 2.20
C ARG A 198 -5.55 -19.73 2.76
N VAL A 199 -5.88 -18.71 1.98
CA VAL A 199 -5.93 -17.32 2.44
C VAL A 199 -7.01 -17.13 3.52
N ALA A 200 -8.22 -17.65 3.29
CA ALA A 200 -9.30 -17.62 4.28
C ALA A 200 -8.92 -18.34 5.58
N GLY A 201 -8.18 -19.46 5.49
CA GLY A 201 -7.65 -20.18 6.65
C GLY A 201 -6.74 -19.34 7.55
N LEU A 202 -6.01 -18.35 7.00
CA LEU A 202 -5.16 -17.43 7.77
C LEU A 202 -5.95 -16.50 8.70
N LEU A 203 -7.24 -16.26 8.39
CA LEU A 203 -8.10 -15.34 9.14
C LEU A 203 -8.78 -16.02 10.34
N ARG A 204 -8.76 -17.36 10.39
CA ARG A 204 -9.44 -18.16 11.43
C ARG A 204 -8.51 -18.60 12.57
N GLY A 205 -7.20 -18.31 12.44
CA GLY A 205 -6.16 -18.61 13.41
C GLY A 205 -5.65 -17.39 14.16
#